data_AF-A0A2N1D7S8-F1
#
_entry.id   AF-A0A2N1D7S8-F1
#
_cell.length_a   1.000
_cell.length_b   1.000
_cell.length_c   1.000
_cell.angle_alpha   90.00
_cell.angle_beta   90.00
_cell.angle_gamma   90.00
#
_symmetry.space_group_name_H-M   'P 1'
#
loop_
_entity.id
_entity.type
_entity.pdbx_description
1 polymer ?
#
loop_
_entity_poly.entity_id
_entity_poly.type
_entity_poly.pdbx_seq_one_letter_code
_entity_poly.pdbx_strand_id
1 'polypeptide(L)'
;MFKMITKILGVIALTGWMGAANATLIFDFSWNSANGTVTGEILGLVDNTAGQAATGLKITSVAGIYGGRPEWNIFDSSIWDAPAFNDFDVVGGAITRNEFLVYSPSLVGVLDLWTNRWGYRSPYDPTIFIAPYPVPTFVNRVTVPEPSSIILMLLGLAGLSFARYRKQY
;
A
#
# COMPACT_ATOMS: atom_id res chain seq x y z
N MET A 1 45.49 3.46 10.64
CA MET A 1 44.46 4.48 10.35
C MET A 1 43.47 4.05 9.26
N PHE A 2 43.92 3.50 8.12
CA PHE A 2 43.03 3.07 7.02
C PHE A 2 41.91 2.09 7.42
N LYS A 3 42.18 1.15 8.35
CA LYS A 3 41.19 0.18 8.88
C LYS A 3 40.04 0.81 9.68
N MET A 4 40.20 2.03 10.20
CA MET A 4 39.15 2.74 10.95
C MET A 4 38.23 3.52 9.99
N ILE A 5 38.82 4.14 8.96
CA ILE A 5 38.11 4.95 7.97
C ILE A 5 37.16 4.07 7.13
N THR A 6 37.58 2.86 6.76
CA THR A 6 36.73 1.92 6.00
C THR A 6 35.55 1.37 6.80
N LYS A 7 35.70 1.17 8.12
CA LYS A 7 34.58 0.77 8.99
C LYS A 7 33.53 1.88 9.10
N ILE A 8 33.97 3.12 9.23
CA ILE A 8 33.09 4.29 9.35
C ILE A 8 32.33 4.53 8.04
N LEU A 9 32.98 4.41 6.89
CA LEU A 9 32.33 4.51 5.58
C LEU A 9 31.27 3.42 5.36
N GLY A 10 31.52 2.19 5.80
CA GLY A 10 30.54 1.10 5.73
C GLY A 10 29.29 1.36 6.57
N VAL A 11 29.46 1.91 7.78
CA VAL A 11 28.34 2.28 8.65
C VAL A 11 27.56 3.46 8.05
N ILE A 12 28.24 4.50 7.53
CA ILE A 12 27.60 5.66 6.90
C ILE A 12 26.80 5.26 5.66
N ALA A 13 27.32 4.35 4.83
CA ALA A 13 26.61 3.84 3.66
C ALA A 13 25.34 3.05 4.06
N LEU A 14 25.39 2.27 5.15
CA LEU A 14 24.23 1.54 5.68
C LEU A 14 23.19 2.49 6.31
N THR A 15 23.62 3.45 7.12
CA THR A 15 22.71 4.41 7.79
C THR A 15 22.12 5.43 6.82
N GLY A 16 22.88 5.86 5.81
CA GLY A 16 22.39 6.77 4.78
C GLY A 16 21.32 6.14 3.88
N TRP A 17 21.31 4.81 3.75
CA TRP A 17 20.36 4.11 2.90
C TRP A 17 19.05 3.74 3.62
N MET A 18 19.09 3.50 4.94
CA MET A 18 17.88 3.39 5.76
C MET A 18 17.04 4.68 5.76
N GLY A 19 17.66 5.84 5.48
CA GLY A 19 16.95 7.12 5.38
C GLY A 19 16.35 7.45 4.00
N ALA A 20 16.68 6.69 2.95
CA ALA A 20 16.23 6.96 1.57
C ALA A 20 15.18 5.97 1.04
N ALA A 21 14.98 4.85 1.75
CA ALA A 21 13.86 3.96 1.53
C ALA A 21 12.61 4.57 2.18
N ASN A 22 11.86 5.39 1.44
CA ASN A 22 10.53 5.83 1.88
C ASN A 22 9.63 4.58 1.93
N ALA A 23 9.51 3.98 3.11
CA ALA A 23 8.60 2.87 3.34
C ALA A 23 7.18 3.35 3.05
N THR A 24 6.53 2.76 2.05
CA THR A 24 5.11 2.99 1.83
C THR A 24 4.29 2.10 2.75
N LEU A 25 3.15 2.61 3.17
CA LEU A 25 2.16 1.91 3.96
C LEU A 25 1.15 1.23 3.04
N ILE A 26 0.73 0.04 3.47
CA ILE A 26 -0.40 -0.68 2.93
C ILE A 26 -1.47 -0.72 4.01
N PHE A 27 -2.69 -0.32 3.68
CA PHE A 27 -3.82 -0.39 4.61
C PHE A 27 -4.81 -1.45 4.14
N ASP A 28 -5.00 -2.46 4.96
CA ASP A 28 -6.08 -3.43 4.77
C ASP A 28 -7.36 -2.85 5.34
N PHE A 29 -8.45 -2.97 4.59
CA PHE A 29 -9.79 -2.61 5.06
C PHE A 29 -10.75 -3.78 4.91
N SER A 30 -11.79 -3.78 5.73
CA SER A 30 -12.91 -4.70 5.58
C SER A 30 -14.20 -4.12 6.10
N TRP A 31 -15.31 -4.34 5.40
CA TRP A 31 -16.65 -3.99 5.89
C TRP A 31 -17.66 -5.09 5.59
N ASN A 32 -18.70 -5.17 6.42
CA ASN A 32 -19.82 -6.07 6.17
C ASN A 32 -20.83 -5.43 5.23
N SER A 33 -21.45 -6.24 4.39
CA SER A 33 -22.59 -5.85 3.55
C SER A 33 -23.74 -6.83 3.68
N ALA A 34 -24.86 -6.51 3.03
CA ALA A 34 -25.98 -7.43 2.86
C ALA A 34 -25.58 -8.76 2.19
N ASN A 35 -24.57 -8.73 1.32
CA ASN A 35 -24.10 -9.90 0.58
C ASN A 35 -22.89 -10.59 1.25
N GLY A 36 -22.40 -10.04 2.38
CA GLY A 36 -21.31 -10.56 3.19
C GLY A 36 -20.12 -9.59 3.31
N THR A 37 -18.97 -10.07 3.80
CA THR A 37 -17.79 -9.22 4.04
C THR A 37 -17.06 -8.87 2.74
N VAL A 38 -16.74 -7.59 2.58
CA VAL A 38 -15.83 -7.06 1.56
C VAL A 38 -14.48 -6.79 2.22
N THR A 39 -13.39 -7.16 1.56
CA THR A 39 -12.02 -6.83 2.00
C THR A 39 -11.24 -6.23 0.85
N GLY A 40 -10.24 -5.41 1.19
CA GLY A 40 -9.35 -4.83 0.20
C GLY A 40 -8.14 -4.14 0.81
N GLU A 41 -7.34 -3.53 -0.05
CA GLU A 41 -6.04 -2.95 0.26
C GLU A 41 -5.92 -1.56 -0.38
N ILE A 42 -5.33 -0.61 0.35
CA ILE A 42 -4.91 0.70 -0.15
C ILE A 42 -3.38 0.75 -0.10
N LEU A 43 -2.75 1.19 -1.19
CA LEU A 43 -1.32 1.11 -1.41
C LEU A 43 -0.72 2.50 -1.63
N GLY A 44 0.56 2.65 -1.25
CA GLY A 44 1.37 3.80 -1.65
C GLY A 44 1.20 5.04 -0.78
N LEU A 45 0.58 4.91 0.39
CA LEU A 45 0.50 6.02 1.34
C LEU A 45 1.79 6.10 2.17
N VAL A 46 2.08 7.27 2.73
CA VAL A 46 3.24 7.56 3.58
C VAL A 46 2.76 8.07 4.92
N ASP A 47 3.41 7.68 6.01
CA ASP A 47 3.04 8.16 7.33
C ASP A 47 3.24 9.67 7.49
N ASN A 48 2.47 10.30 8.38
CA ASN A 48 2.53 11.72 8.74
C ASN A 48 2.47 12.66 7.53
N THR A 49 1.65 12.29 6.54
CA THR A 49 1.46 13.04 5.29
C THR A 49 -0.03 13.26 5.07
N ALA A 50 -0.40 14.51 4.79
CA ALA A 50 -1.75 14.93 4.46
C ALA A 50 -1.88 15.20 2.96
N GLY A 51 -3.08 15.09 2.40
CA GLY A 51 -3.34 15.46 1.00
C GLY A 51 -2.80 14.48 -0.03
N GLN A 52 -2.51 13.22 0.35
CA GLN A 52 -1.80 12.27 -0.52
C GLN A 52 -2.74 11.34 -1.27
N ALA A 53 -2.38 11.07 -2.52
CA ALA A 53 -3.08 10.12 -3.36
C ALA A 53 -2.54 8.70 -3.15
N ALA A 54 -3.44 7.74 -2.97
CA ALA A 54 -3.08 6.33 -3.03
C ALA A 54 -2.60 5.98 -4.46
N THR A 55 -1.56 5.15 -4.55
CA THR A 55 -1.04 4.68 -5.84
C THR A 55 -1.70 3.38 -6.28
N GLY A 56 -2.46 2.73 -5.39
CA GLY A 56 -3.24 1.56 -5.71
C GLY A 56 -4.37 1.35 -4.70
N LEU A 57 -5.46 0.78 -5.19
CA LEU A 57 -6.58 0.34 -4.38
C LEU A 57 -7.12 -0.93 -5.00
N LYS A 58 -7.23 -1.97 -4.18
CA LYS A 58 -7.67 -3.29 -4.60
C LYS A 58 -8.81 -3.73 -3.72
N ILE A 59 -9.89 -4.18 -4.32
CA ILE A 59 -10.78 -5.10 -3.62
C ILE A 59 -10.14 -6.49 -3.77
N THR A 60 -10.15 -7.29 -2.71
CA THR A 60 -9.50 -8.61 -2.69
C THR A 60 -10.50 -9.72 -2.41
N SER A 61 -11.59 -9.41 -1.71
CA SER A 61 -12.69 -10.33 -1.48
C SER A 61 -14.02 -9.58 -1.42
N VAL A 62 -15.05 -10.20 -1.97
CA VAL A 62 -16.45 -9.79 -1.84
C VAL A 62 -17.24 -11.06 -1.61
N ALA A 63 -17.67 -11.29 -0.37
CA ALA A 63 -18.56 -12.40 -0.07
C ALA A 63 -19.90 -12.25 -0.82
N GLY A 64 -20.52 -13.38 -1.15
CA GLY A 64 -21.80 -13.42 -1.87
C GLY A 64 -21.70 -13.33 -3.40
N ILE A 65 -20.54 -12.98 -3.96
CA ILE A 65 -20.32 -13.05 -5.41
C ILE A 65 -19.83 -14.46 -5.80
N TYR A 66 -20.70 -15.22 -6.47
CA TYR A 66 -20.33 -16.49 -7.11
C TYR A 66 -19.85 -16.21 -8.54
N GLY A 67 -18.60 -16.55 -8.89
CA GLY A 67 -18.14 -16.43 -10.29
C GLY A 67 -16.66 -16.17 -10.53
N GLY A 68 -15.89 -15.84 -9.50
CA GLY A 68 -14.43 -15.76 -9.60
C GLY A 68 -13.85 -14.36 -9.51
N ARG A 69 -12.90 -14.25 -8.58
CA ARG A 69 -11.85 -13.22 -8.42
C ARG A 69 -12.30 -11.76 -8.39
N PRO A 70 -12.63 -11.22 -7.20
CA PRO A 70 -12.77 -9.79 -7.03
C PRO A 70 -11.41 -9.14 -6.73
N GLU A 71 -10.30 -9.61 -7.31
CA GLU A 71 -9.04 -8.84 -7.31
C GLU A 71 -9.20 -7.64 -8.26
N TRP A 72 -10.16 -6.77 -7.93
CA TRP A 72 -10.45 -5.60 -8.73
C TRP A 72 -9.43 -4.53 -8.40
N ASN A 73 -8.50 -4.33 -9.34
CA ASN A 73 -7.67 -3.15 -9.33
C ASN A 73 -8.52 -1.95 -9.72
N ILE A 74 -8.79 -1.09 -8.75
CA ILE A 74 -9.69 0.05 -8.91
C ILE A 74 -9.07 1.15 -9.78
N PHE A 75 -7.75 1.09 -10.00
CA PHE A 75 -7.04 1.97 -10.94
C PHE A 75 -6.89 1.36 -12.34
N ASP A 76 -7.50 0.21 -12.62
CA ASP A 76 -7.56 -0.34 -13.98
C ASP A 76 -8.56 0.44 -14.83
N SER A 77 -8.01 1.30 -15.69
CA SER A 77 -8.78 2.17 -16.60
C SER A 77 -9.68 1.42 -17.60
N SER A 78 -9.51 0.10 -17.76
CA SER A 78 -10.41 -0.70 -18.61
C SER A 78 -11.74 -1.04 -17.93
N ILE A 79 -11.82 -0.90 -16.61
CA ILE A 79 -12.98 -1.26 -15.79
C ILE A 79 -13.52 -0.02 -15.04
N TRP A 80 -12.63 0.85 -14.58
CA TRP A 80 -12.92 2.01 -13.75
C TRP A 80 -12.50 3.28 -14.45
N ASP A 81 -13.27 4.35 -14.26
CA ASP A 81 -12.85 5.69 -14.66
C ASP A 81 -11.69 6.18 -13.75
N ALA A 82 -11.06 7.28 -14.14
CA ALA A 82 -10.16 7.98 -13.24
C ALA A 82 -10.92 8.39 -11.95
N PRO A 83 -10.34 8.19 -10.75
CA PRO A 83 -10.97 8.61 -9.52
C PRO A 83 -11.27 10.11 -9.53
N ALA A 84 -12.50 10.48 -9.18
CA ALA A 84 -12.89 11.87 -8.98
C ALA A 84 -12.24 12.46 -7.71
N PHE A 85 -12.04 11.62 -6.70
CA PHE A 85 -11.28 11.93 -5.49
C PHE A 85 -10.32 10.77 -5.19
N ASN A 86 -9.12 11.11 -4.74
CA ASN A 86 -8.08 10.19 -4.27
C ASN A 86 -7.20 10.94 -3.27
N ASP A 87 -7.75 11.20 -2.08
CA ASP A 87 -7.11 11.98 -1.03
C ASP A 87 -7.18 11.27 0.32
N PHE A 88 -6.03 11.16 0.98
CA PHE A 88 -5.86 10.47 2.26
C PHE A 88 -4.93 11.28 3.17
N ASP A 89 -5.29 11.36 4.45
CA ASP A 89 -4.44 11.88 5.51
C ASP A 89 -4.01 10.73 6.43
N VAL A 90 -2.70 10.53 6.58
CA VAL A 90 -2.15 9.50 7.45
C VAL A 90 -1.34 10.14 8.57
N VAL A 91 -1.65 9.76 9.82
CA VAL A 91 -0.96 10.24 11.03
C VAL A 91 -0.73 9.07 11.97
N GLY A 92 0.51 8.88 12.42
CA GLY A 92 0.86 7.81 13.37
C GLY A 92 0.55 6.40 12.84
N GLY A 93 0.68 6.19 11.53
CA GLY A 93 0.41 4.95 10.85
C GLY A 93 -1.08 4.62 10.69
N ALA A 94 -1.98 5.58 10.90
CA ALA A 94 -3.43 5.42 10.73
C ALA A 94 -3.99 6.42 9.72
N ILE A 95 -4.93 5.98 8.87
CA ILE A 95 -5.74 6.88 8.05
C ILE A 95 -6.68 7.65 8.98
N THR A 96 -6.57 8.97 8.96
CA THR A 96 -7.37 9.89 9.81
C THR A 96 -8.44 10.64 9.02
N ARG A 97 -8.23 10.81 7.71
CA ARG A 97 -9.21 11.27 6.74
C ARG A 97 -9.00 10.51 5.43
N ASN A 98 -10.10 10.19 4.77
CA ASN A 98 -10.11 9.64 3.43
C ASN A 98 -11.27 10.22 2.62
N GLU A 99 -10.99 10.54 1.37
CA GLU A 99 -11.94 10.99 0.35
C GLU A 99 -11.55 10.32 -0.98
N PHE A 100 -12.23 9.22 -1.27
CA PHE A 100 -12.02 8.45 -2.50
C PHE A 100 -13.35 8.16 -3.17
N LEU A 101 -13.41 8.47 -4.47
CA LEU A 101 -14.60 8.26 -5.29
C LEU A 101 -14.18 7.86 -6.69
N VAL A 102 -14.74 6.77 -7.18
CA VAL A 102 -14.51 6.31 -8.54
C VAL A 102 -15.78 5.67 -9.10
N TYR A 103 -15.96 5.81 -10.41
CA TYR A 103 -17.06 5.21 -11.14
C TYR A 103 -16.56 4.04 -11.99
N SER A 104 -17.32 2.95 -12.06
CA SER A 104 -17.13 1.91 -13.06
C SER A 104 -18.24 2.02 -14.10
N PRO A 105 -17.93 2.44 -15.34
CA PRO A 105 -18.90 2.38 -16.42
C PRO A 105 -19.28 0.94 -16.77
N SER A 106 -18.33 0.01 -16.67
CA SER A 106 -18.52 -1.40 -17.02
C SER A 106 -19.42 -2.15 -16.03
N LEU A 107 -19.28 -1.86 -14.73
CA LEU A 107 -20.12 -2.46 -13.68
C LEU A 107 -21.33 -1.59 -13.32
N VAL A 108 -21.41 -0.41 -13.93
CA VAL A 108 -22.38 0.65 -13.65
C VAL A 108 -22.54 0.83 -12.15
N GLY A 109 -21.51 1.39 -11.52
CA GLY A 109 -21.51 1.62 -10.09
C GLY A 109 -20.40 2.55 -9.62
N VAL A 110 -20.49 2.94 -8.36
CA VAL A 110 -19.61 3.91 -7.71
C VAL A 110 -18.96 3.23 -6.52
N LEU A 111 -17.64 3.29 -6.40
CA LEU A 111 -16.96 2.98 -5.15
C LEU A 111 -16.67 4.28 -4.40
N ASP A 112 -17.10 4.32 -3.15
CA ASP A 112 -17.18 5.52 -2.32
C ASP A 112 -16.56 5.24 -0.94
N LEU A 113 -15.39 5.81 -0.67
CA LEU A 113 -14.68 5.66 0.61
C LEU A 113 -14.43 7.06 1.19
N TRP A 114 -15.30 7.47 2.10
CA TRP A 114 -15.20 8.71 2.86
C TRP A 114 -15.02 8.41 4.33
N THR A 115 -14.37 9.33 5.04
CA THR A 115 -14.13 9.23 6.49
C THR A 115 -15.40 8.86 7.29
N ASN A 116 -16.58 9.28 6.82
CA ASN A 116 -17.87 9.02 7.46
C ASN A 116 -18.79 8.05 6.68
N ARG A 117 -18.37 7.54 5.51
CA ARG A 117 -19.23 6.75 4.63
C ARG A 117 -18.41 5.80 3.76
N TRP A 118 -18.71 4.50 3.83
CA TRP A 118 -18.03 3.49 3.02
C TRP A 118 -19.05 2.67 2.25
N GLY A 119 -18.79 2.44 0.97
CA GLY A 119 -19.53 1.45 0.21
C GLY A 119 -19.32 1.53 -1.29
N TYR A 120 -19.69 0.43 -1.95
CA TYR A 120 -20.00 0.47 -3.38
C TYR A 120 -21.42 1.04 -3.57
N ARG A 121 -21.86 1.39 -4.79
CA ARG A 121 -23.25 1.69 -5.16
C ARG A 121 -23.49 1.49 -6.66
N SER A 122 -24.28 0.49 -7.04
CA SER A 122 -24.81 0.30 -8.40
C SER A 122 -26.23 0.91 -8.55
N PRO A 123 -26.64 1.43 -9.71
CA PRO A 123 -28.03 1.80 -9.96
C PRO A 123 -28.94 0.59 -10.24
N TYR A 124 -28.38 -0.56 -10.63
CA TYR A 124 -29.16 -1.71 -11.13
C TYR A 124 -29.41 -2.79 -10.09
N ASP A 125 -28.72 -2.76 -8.95
CA ASP A 125 -28.95 -3.68 -7.84
C ASP A 125 -28.89 -2.93 -6.51
N PRO A 126 -30.03 -2.58 -5.87
CA PRO A 126 -30.03 -1.83 -4.62
C PRO A 126 -29.51 -2.62 -3.40
N THR A 127 -29.15 -3.92 -3.54
CA THR A 127 -28.60 -4.74 -2.43
C THR A 127 -27.13 -4.45 -2.07
N ILE A 128 -26.60 -3.40 -2.68
CA ILE A 128 -25.24 -2.90 -2.58
C ILE A 128 -24.58 -2.97 -1.21
N PHE A 129 -23.28 -3.28 -1.30
CA PHE A 129 -22.23 -3.28 -0.29
C PHE A 129 -22.00 -1.96 0.43
N ILE A 130 -23.03 -1.41 1.07
CA ILE A 130 -22.91 -0.27 1.98
C ILE A 130 -22.36 -0.81 3.30
N ALA A 131 -21.21 -0.29 3.74
CA ALA A 131 -20.73 -0.57 5.08
C ALA A 131 -21.71 0.01 6.10
N PRO A 132 -22.23 -0.78 7.05
CA PRO A 132 -22.93 -0.20 8.18
C PRO A 132 -21.92 0.61 9.01
N TYR A 133 -22.39 1.71 9.57
CA TYR A 133 -21.65 2.41 10.61
C TYR A 133 -21.43 1.44 11.80
N PRO A 134 -20.24 1.38 12.43
CA PRO A 134 -19.09 2.28 12.27
C PRO A 134 -18.17 1.96 11.09
N VAL A 135 -17.40 2.98 10.72
CA VAL A 135 -16.34 2.97 9.71
C VAL A 135 -15.42 1.75 9.87
N PRO A 136 -15.01 1.09 8.78
CA PRO A 136 -14.15 -0.08 8.85
C PRO A 136 -12.81 0.20 9.52
N THR A 137 -12.31 -0.78 10.25
CA THR A 137 -10.99 -0.71 10.88
C THR A 137 -9.91 -0.90 9.83
N PHE A 138 -8.92 -0.02 9.81
CA PHE A 138 -7.73 -0.18 9.01
C PHE A 138 -6.65 -0.93 9.76
N VAL A 139 -6.02 -1.89 9.09
CA VAL A 139 -4.79 -2.52 9.58
C VAL A 139 -3.65 -2.06 8.70
N ASN A 140 -2.69 -1.34 9.28
CA ASN A 140 -1.50 -0.89 8.57
C ASN A 140 -0.46 -2.02 8.52
N ARG A 141 0.10 -2.25 7.33
CA ARG A 141 1.29 -3.05 7.07
C ARG A 141 2.36 -2.14 6.46
N VAL A 142 3.55 -2.13 7.07
CA VAL A 142 4.71 -1.38 6.55
C VAL A 142 5.40 -2.24 5.50
N THR A 143 5.56 -1.71 4.28
CA THR A 143 6.44 -2.32 3.27
C THR A 143 7.84 -1.74 3.39
N VAL A 144 8.81 -2.61 3.71
CA VAL A 144 10.23 -2.26 3.69
C VAL A 144 10.74 -2.64 2.29
N PRO A 145 11.33 -1.69 1.53
CA PRO A 145 11.91 -2.02 0.24
C PRO A 145 12.93 -3.15 0.38
N GLU A 146 12.84 -4.15 -0.49
CA GLU A 146 13.84 -5.21 -0.53
C GLU A 146 15.23 -4.61 -0.83
N PRO A 147 16.30 -5.13 -0.21
CA PRO A 147 17.64 -4.67 -0.53
C PRO A 147 17.93 -4.92 -2.03
N SER A 148 18.24 -3.88 -2.80
CA SER A 148 18.67 -3.99 -4.19
C SER A 148 19.69 -5.11 -4.38
N SER A 149 19.47 -5.98 -5.38
CA SER A 149 20.37 -7.07 -5.75
C SER A 149 21.80 -6.59 -6.03
N ILE A 150 21.96 -5.36 -6.52
CA ILE A 150 23.26 -4.72 -6.75
C ILE A 150 23.99 -4.48 -5.43
N ILE A 151 23.27 -4.10 -4.37
CA ILE A 151 23.85 -3.84 -3.05
C ILE A 151 24.22 -5.15 -2.36
N LEU A 152 23.38 -6.18 -2.45
CA LEU A 152 23.74 -7.52 -1.99
C LEU A 152 24.99 -8.04 -2.71
N MET A 153 25.10 -7.78 -4.01
CA MET A 153 26.29 -8.10 -4.80
C MET A 153 27.53 -7.31 -4.36
N LEU A 154 27.41 -5.99 -4.14
CA LEU A 154 28.52 -5.15 -3.67
C LEU A 154 28.98 -5.53 -2.26
N LEU A 155 28.05 -5.84 -1.35
CA LEU A 155 28.34 -6.38 -0.02
C LEU A 155 29.05 -7.74 -0.12
N GLY A 156 28.59 -8.60 -1.03
CA GLY A 156 29.23 -9.89 -1.32
C GLY A 156 30.67 -9.72 -1.82
N LEU A 157 30.90 -8.82 -2.78
CA LEU A 157 32.22 -8.49 -3.33
C LEU A 157 33.13 -7.85 -2.28
N ALA A 158 32.60 -6.95 -1.45
CA ALA A 158 33.35 -6.37 -0.34
C ALA A 158 33.75 -7.45 0.67
N GLY A 159 32.83 -8.33 1.07
CA GLY A 159 33.10 -9.46 1.96
C GLY A 159 34.17 -10.41 1.40
N LEU A 160 34.11 -10.76 0.12
CA LEU A 160 35.13 -11.55 -0.58
C LEU A 160 36.49 -10.85 -0.59
N SER A 161 36.52 -9.55 -0.84
CA SER A 161 37.75 -8.75 -0.84
C SER A 161 38.39 -8.71 0.55
N PHE A 162 37.59 -8.55 1.60
CA PHE A 162 38.07 -8.60 2.99
C PHE A 162 38.57 -9.98 3.40
N ALA A 163 37.86 -11.04 3.01
CA ALA A 163 38.27 -12.42 3.27
C ALA A 163 39.62 -12.73 2.60
N ARG A 164 39.81 -12.27 1.35
CA ARG A 164 41.08 -12.42 0.62
C ARG A 164 42.21 -11.62 1.27
N TYR A 165 41.95 -10.37 1.67
CA TYR A 165 42.93 -9.52 2.34
C TYR A 165 43.41 -10.11 3.67
N ARG A 166 42.51 -10.69 4.48
CA ARG A 166 42.86 -11.40 5.73
C ARG A 166 43.65 -12.69 5.51
N LYS A 167 43.58 -13.30 4.32
CA LYS A 167 44.31 -14.54 4.03
C LYS A 167 45.75 -14.28 3.58
N GLN A 168 46.03 -13.06 3.11
CA GLN A 168 47.35 -12.65 2.59
C GLN A 168 48.22 -11.93 3.65
N TYR A 169 47.65 -11.58 4.80
CA TYR A 169 48.29 -10.95 5.96
C TYR A 169 47.88 -11.66 7.25
#